data_AF-A0A7C5K0F0-F1
#
_entry.id   AF-A0A7C5K0F0-F1
#
_cell.length_a   1.000
_cell.length_b   1.000
_cell.length_c   1.000
_cell.angle_alpha   90.00
_cell.angle_beta   90.00
_cell.angle_gamma   90.00
#
_symmetry.space_group_name_H-M   'P 1'
#
loop_
_entity.id
_entity.type
_entity.pdbx_description
1 polymer ?
#
loop_
_entity_poly.entity_id
_entity_poly.type
_entity_poly.pdbx_seq_one_letter_code
_entity_poly.pdbx_strand_id
1 'polypeptide(L)'
;MLQEPDSMEELVYFTRRVIEPKGKVVAWVFREKCPKCKKALMGKPQEDGKIKIRAKEYVCSECGYKEGKYEYENKLTCNIKYTCPYCLFEGEI
;
A
#
# COMPACT_ATOMS: atom_id res chain seq x y z
N MET A 1 17.43 -1.40 4.16
CA MET A 1 16.55 -0.55 4.98
C MET A 1 15.37 -0.16 4.12
N LEU A 2 14.17 -0.59 4.50
CA LEU A 2 12.94 -0.24 3.78
C LEU A 2 12.59 1.24 3.99
N GLN A 3 12.06 1.88 2.96
CA GLN A 3 11.52 3.24 3.07
C GLN A 3 10.22 3.20 3.88
N GLU A 4 10.19 3.86 5.02
CA GLU A 4 8.96 4.07 5.80
C GLU A 4 8.09 5.14 5.12
N PRO A 5 6.76 5.00 5.21
CA PRO A 5 5.86 5.96 4.59
C PRO A 5 5.75 7.26 5.40
N ASP A 6 5.68 8.38 4.70
CA ASP A 6 5.46 9.71 5.28
C ASP A 6 3.96 9.96 5.53
N SER A 7 3.08 9.29 4.78
CA SER A 7 1.62 9.50 4.84
C SER A 7 0.82 8.25 4.49
N MET A 8 -0.45 8.20 4.89
CA MET A 8 -1.38 7.16 4.42
C MET A 8 -1.83 7.38 2.97
N GLU A 9 -1.63 8.59 2.42
CA GLU A 9 -2.08 8.94 1.08
C GLU A 9 -1.28 8.24 -0.02
N GLU A 10 -0.03 7.87 0.25
CA GLU A 10 0.83 7.14 -0.68
C GLU A 10 0.65 5.62 -0.59
N LEU A 11 -0.20 5.13 0.32
CA LEU A 11 -0.36 3.71 0.60
C LEU A 11 -1.65 3.14 0.02
N VAL A 12 -1.57 1.88 -0.38
CA VAL A 12 -2.70 1.00 -0.70
C VAL A 12 -3.14 0.22 0.53
N TYR A 13 -2.15 -0.19 1.33
CA TYR A 13 -2.38 -0.99 2.53
C TYR A 13 -1.40 -0.57 3.62
N PHE A 14 -1.88 -0.56 4.86
CA PHE A 14 -1.06 -0.36 6.04
C PHE A 14 -1.67 -1.16 7.19
N THR A 15 -0.81 -1.82 7.97
CA THR A 15 -1.20 -2.47 9.22
C THR A 15 -0.05 -2.39 10.21
N ARG A 16 -0.40 -2.25 11.48
CA ARG A 16 0.54 -2.33 12.60
C ARG A 16 -0.07 -3.18 13.68
N ARG A 17 0.58 -4.29 14.02
CA ARG A 17 0.07 -5.27 14.98
C ARG A 17 1.13 -5.62 16.00
N VAL A 18 0.67 -5.89 17.22
CA VAL A 18 1.46 -6.53 18.27
C VAL A 18 1.24 -8.04 18.15
N ILE A 19 2.32 -8.81 18.30
CA ILE A 19 2.31 -10.26 18.30
C ILE A 19 2.74 -10.68 19.71
N GLU A 20 1.85 -11.28 20.49
CA GLU A 20 2.17 -11.72 21.84
C GLU A 20 3.32 -12.76 21.84
N PRO A 21 4.19 -12.79 22.86
CA PRO A 21 4.19 -11.92 24.05
C PRO A 21 4.87 -10.54 23.86
N LYS A 22 5.74 -10.35 22.86
CA LYS A 22 6.54 -9.09 22.70
C LYS A 22 6.85 -8.68 21.26
N GLY A 23 6.34 -9.41 20.28
CA GLY A 23 6.62 -9.21 18.86
C GLY A 23 5.79 -8.08 18.27
N LYS A 24 6.20 -7.63 17.08
CA LYS A 24 5.55 -6.55 16.34
C LYS A 24 5.66 -6.83 14.86
N VAL A 25 4.64 -6.42 14.11
CA VAL A 25 4.71 -6.39 12.66
C VAL A 25 4.11 -5.08 12.16
N VAL A 26 4.84 -4.41 11.29
CA VAL A 26 4.37 -3.26 10.52
C VAL A 26 4.47 -3.67 9.06
N ALA A 27 3.36 -3.60 8.33
CA ALA A 27 3.38 -3.89 6.89
C ALA A 27 2.70 -2.76 6.12
N TRP A 28 3.30 -2.36 5.01
CA TRP A 28 2.81 -1.28 4.16
C TRP A 28 3.07 -1.55 2.68
N VAL A 29 2.15 -1.09 1.85
CA VAL A 29 2.21 -1.24 0.39
C VAL A 29 2.05 0.13 -0.23
N PHE A 30 3.09 0.59 -0.94
CA PHE A 30 3.03 1.87 -1.66
C PHE A 30 2.12 1.78 -2.88
N ARG A 31 1.52 2.92 -3.24
CA ARG A 31 0.91 3.12 -4.55
C ARG A 31 2.00 3.30 -5.59
N GLU A 32 1.76 2.80 -6.77
CA GLU A 32 2.65 3.01 -7.90
C GLU A 32 2.24 4.24 -8.70
N LYS A 33 3.23 4.86 -9.35
CA LYS A 33 2.97 5.87 -10.37
C LYS A 33 2.21 5.22 -11.53
N CYS A 34 1.31 5.99 -12.14
CA CYS A 34 0.57 5.54 -13.30
C CYS A 34 1.51 5.00 -14.38
N PRO A 35 1.34 3.75 -14.84
CA PRO A 35 2.25 3.14 -15.81
C PRO A 35 2.18 3.83 -17.19
N LYS A 36 1.11 4.57 -17.48
CA LYS A 36 0.92 5.28 -18.75
C LYS A 36 1.52 6.68 -18.77
N CYS A 37 1.19 7.53 -17.79
CA CYS A 37 1.60 8.93 -17.81
C CYS A 37 2.71 9.26 -16.81
N LYS A 38 2.90 8.44 -15.77
CA LYS A 38 3.87 8.65 -14.67
C LYS A 38 3.70 9.95 -13.87
N LYS A 39 2.61 10.71 -14.09
CA LYS A 39 2.34 12.00 -13.46
C LYS A 39 1.69 11.91 -12.08
N ALA A 40 0.82 10.92 -11.87
CA ALA A 40 0.12 10.72 -10.61
C ALA A 40 0.23 9.27 -10.12
N LEU A 41 -0.05 9.06 -8.83
CA LEU A 41 -0.21 7.73 -8.25
C LEU A 41 -1.55 7.12 -8.65
N MET A 42 -1.57 5.81 -8.87
CA MET A 42 -2.81 5.08 -9.10
C MET A 42 -3.64 5.05 -7.82
N GLY A 43 -4.94 5.32 -7.93
CA GLY A 43 -5.85 5.40 -6.79
C GLY A 43 -7.23 4.83 -7.09
N LYS A 44 -8.05 4.62 -6.06
CA LYS A 44 -9.46 4.27 -6.27
C LYS A 44 -10.20 5.47 -6.88
N PRO A 45 -11.18 5.25 -7.77
CA PRO A 45 -11.95 6.35 -8.34
C PRO A 45 -12.67 7.15 -7.25
N GLN A 46 -12.72 8.46 -7.44
CA GLN A 46 -13.44 9.39 -6.58
C GLN A 46 -14.75 9.82 -7.25
N GLU A 47 -15.81 9.93 -6.46
CA GLU A 47 -17.11 10.47 -6.86
C GLU A 47 -17.53 11.47 -5.79
N ASP A 48 -17.84 12.71 -6.20
CA ASP A 48 -18.16 13.81 -5.28
C ASP A 48 -17.12 14.03 -4.18
N GLY A 49 -15.83 13.91 -4.55
CA GLY A 49 -14.69 14.02 -3.62
C GLY A 49 -14.53 12.82 -2.66
N LYS A 50 -15.41 11.82 -2.73
CA LYS A 50 -15.34 10.62 -1.89
C LYS A 50 -14.72 9.47 -2.65
N ILE A 51 -13.79 8.79 -2.01
CA ILE A 51 -13.16 7.59 -2.56
C ILE A 51 -14.19 6.45 -2.60
N LYS A 52 -14.38 5.83 -3.77
CA LYS A 52 -15.17 4.59 -3.87
C LYS A 52 -14.36 3.41 -3.33
N ILE A 53 -14.39 3.22 -2.01
CA ILE A 53 -13.62 2.19 -1.29
C ILE A 53 -13.85 0.77 -1.87
N ARG A 54 -15.07 0.49 -2.35
CA ARG A 54 -15.46 -0.82 -2.94
C ARG A 54 -15.21 -0.93 -4.44
N ALA A 55 -14.53 0.03 -5.07
CA ALA A 55 -14.27 -0.02 -6.50
C ALA A 55 -13.36 -1.20 -6.86
N LYS A 56 -13.72 -1.88 -7.96
CA LYS A 56 -12.99 -3.02 -8.52
C LYS A 56 -11.84 -2.60 -9.45
N GLU A 57 -11.60 -1.30 -9.59
CA GLU A 57 -10.56 -0.72 -10.44
C GLU A 57 -9.79 0.38 -9.70
N TYR A 58 -8.55 0.58 -10.11
CA TYR A 58 -7.74 1.76 -9.84
C TYR A 58 -7.72 2.65 -11.08
N VAL A 59 -7.69 3.95 -10.89
CA VAL A 59 -7.76 4.98 -11.92
C VAL A 59 -6.67 6.02 -11.68
N CYS A 60 -5.98 6.41 -12.74
CA CYS A 60 -5.08 7.55 -12.73
C CYS A 60 -5.88 8.85 -12.82
N SER A 61 -5.66 9.79 -11.88
CA SER A 61 -6.33 11.10 -11.87
C SER A 61 -5.93 12.00 -13.05
N GLU A 62 -4.74 11.81 -13.62
CA GLU A 62 -4.17 12.69 -14.66
C GLU A 62 -4.52 12.29 -16.08
N CYS A 63 -4.61 10.98 -16.36
CA CYS A 63 -4.85 10.49 -17.73
C CYS A 63 -6.04 9.53 -17.86
N GLY A 64 -6.73 9.23 -16.75
CA GLY A 64 -7.90 8.35 -16.74
C GLY A 64 -7.59 6.88 -17.02
N TYR A 65 -6.31 6.48 -17.10
CA TYR A 65 -5.95 5.07 -17.25
C TYR A 65 -6.53 4.24 -16.09
N LYS A 66 -7.12 3.10 -16.43
CA LYS A 66 -7.75 2.20 -15.48
C LYS A 66 -7.07 0.84 -15.47
N GLU A 67 -7.00 0.25 -14.28
CA GLU A 67 -6.49 -1.10 -14.08
C GLU A 67 -7.36 -1.82 -13.04
N GLY A 68 -7.63 -3.11 -13.26
CA GLY A 68 -8.42 -3.90 -12.32
C GLY A 68 -7.70 -4.04 -10.97
N LYS A 69 -8.50 -4.20 -9.90
CA LYS A 69 -7.99 -4.27 -8.53
C LYS A 69 -6.97 -5.39 -8.36
N TYR A 70 -7.29 -6.58 -8.88
CA TYR A 70 -6.45 -7.77 -8.74
C TYR A 70 -5.13 -7.60 -9.52
N GLU A 71 -5.22 -7.11 -10.75
CA GLU A 71 -4.08 -6.90 -11.64
C GLU A 71 -3.12 -5.85 -11.08
N TYR A 72 -3.66 -4.77 -10.51
CA TYR A 72 -2.87 -3.73 -9.87
C TYR A 72 -2.24 -4.22 -8.56
N GLU A 73 -3.03 -4.77 -7.63
CA GLU A 73 -2.55 -5.13 -6.29
C GLU A 73 -1.52 -6.28 -6.30
N ASN A 74 -1.59 -7.22 -7.25
CA ASN A 74 -0.61 -8.32 -7.35
C ASN A 74 0.78 -7.88 -7.85
N LYS A 75 0.90 -6.69 -8.43
CA LYS A 75 2.19 -6.14 -8.86
C LYS A 75 2.91 -5.40 -7.74
N LEU A 76 2.17 -4.99 -6.72
CA LEU A 76 2.70 -4.18 -5.64
C LEU A 76 3.58 -5.02 -4.72
N THR A 77 4.62 -4.37 -4.19
CA THR A 77 5.50 -4.98 -3.20
C THR A 77 5.01 -4.63 -1.80
N CYS A 78 4.85 -5.64 -0.95
CA CYS A 78 4.56 -5.47 0.46
C CYS A 78 5.85 -5.39 1.26
N ASN A 79 6.04 -4.25 1.93
CA ASN A 79 7.14 -4.01 2.84
C ASN A 79 6.71 -4.45 4.24
N ILE A 80 7.54 -5.23 4.92
CA ILE A 80 7.26 -5.79 6.24
C ILE A 80 8.45 -5.53 7.15
N LYS A 81 8.21 -4.84 8.26
CA LYS A 81 9.13 -4.72 9.40
C LYS A 81 8.61 -5.62 10.52
N TYR A 82 9.40 -6.60 10.90
CA TYR A 82 9.01 -7.66 11.83
C TYR A 82 9.95 -7.73 13.03
N THR A 83 9.39 -7.91 14.22
CA THR A 83 10.10 -8.21 15.46
C THR A 83 9.58 -9.54 16.00
N CYS A 84 10.47 -10.53 16.14
CA CYS A 84 10.14 -11.86 16.65
C CYS A 84 9.63 -11.80 18.10
N PRO A 85 8.47 -12.41 18.41
CA PRO A 85 7.90 -12.34 19.75
C PRO A 85 8.67 -13.13 20.81
N TYR A 86 9.56 -14.04 20.42
CA TYR A 86 10.29 -14.93 21.35
C TYR A 86 11.76 -14.54 21.55
N CYS A 87 12.46 -14.16 20.48
CA CYS A 87 13.88 -13.81 20.54
C CYS A 87 14.18 -12.33 20.26
N LEU A 88 13.15 -11.52 19.97
CA LEU A 88 13.26 -10.09 19.65
C LEU A 88 14.13 -9.76 18.42
N PHE A 89 14.49 -10.75 17.61
CA PHE A 89 15.15 -10.52 16.33
C PHE A 89 14.30 -9.61 15.45
N GLU A 90 14.94 -8.61 14.84
CA GLU A 90 14.31 -7.67 13.91
C GLU A 90 14.72 -7.98 12.48
N GLY A 91 13.73 -8.05 11.59
CA GLY A 91 13.95 -8.30 10.16
C GLY A 91 13.04 -7.44 9.30
N GLU A 92 13.46 -7.24 8.05
CA GLU A 92 12.72 -6.50 7.04
C GLU A 92 12.66 -7.28 5.72
N ILE A 93 11.52 -7.24 5.02
CA ILE A 93 11.30 -7.83 3.68
C ILE A 93 10.48 -6.86 2.84
#